data_AF-A0A7X8E3T9-F1
#
_entry.id   AF-A0A7X8E3T9-F1
#
_cell.length_a   1.000
_cell.length_b   1.000
_cell.length_c   1.000
_cell.angle_alpha   90.00
_cell.angle_beta   90.00
_cell.angle_gamma   90.00
#
_symmetry.space_group_name_H-M   'P 1'
#
loop_
_entity.id
_entity.type
_entity.pdbx_description
1 polymer ?
#
loop_
_entity_poly.entity_id
_entity_poly.type
_entity_poly.pdbx_seq_one_letter_code
_entity_poly.pdbx_strand_id
1 'polypeptide(L)'
;MLDVNYAQRGERKELWHGWGYAKQHRKEFFEHEEQIMQFINIELEAFRLFIALEDDRRKRERIEFAIMHHIYGAKQSWSDLVDGQMALRGRANSEIPVKATNVSEYKIFGLP
;
A
#
# COMPACT_ATOMS: atom_id res chain seq x y z
N MET A 1 8.41 -5.93 2.30
CA MET A 1 7.69 -7.11 1.79
C MET A 1 6.86 -7.67 2.92
N LEU A 2 5.57 -7.86 2.68
CA LEU A 2 4.63 -8.35 3.69
C LEU A 2 4.31 -9.83 3.47
N ASP A 3 4.00 -10.55 4.54
CA ASP A 3 3.47 -11.91 4.48
C ASP A 3 2.03 -11.87 3.95
N VAL A 4 1.83 -12.37 2.72
CA VAL A 4 0.54 -12.34 2.02
C VAL A 4 -0.57 -13.01 2.83
N ASN A 5 -0.29 -14.10 3.53
CA ASN A 5 -1.31 -14.82 4.32
C ASN A 5 -1.78 -14.01 5.54
N TYR A 6 -0.91 -13.18 6.10
CA TYR A 6 -1.28 -12.24 7.17
C TYR A 6 -1.98 -11.01 6.58
N ALA A 7 -1.49 -10.47 5.46
CA ALA A 7 -2.10 -9.34 4.79
C ALA A 7 -3.55 -9.63 4.37
N GLN A 8 -3.86 -10.85 3.90
CA GLN A 8 -5.23 -11.29 3.58
C GLN A 8 -6.19 -11.31 4.79
N ARG A 9 -5.64 -11.34 6.00
CA ARG A 9 -6.41 -11.24 7.26
C ARG A 9 -6.43 -9.80 7.81
N GLY A 10 -5.82 -8.86 7.09
CA GLY A 10 -5.65 -7.49 7.54
C GLY A 10 -4.52 -7.34 8.56
N GLU A 11 -3.63 -8.30 8.70
CA GLU A 11 -2.55 -8.25 9.70
C GLU A 11 -1.22 -7.87 9.03
N ARG A 12 -0.56 -6.81 9.53
CA ARG A 12 0.75 -6.42 9.03
C ARG A 12 1.82 -7.32 9.63
N LYS A 13 2.48 -8.11 8.78
CA LYS A 13 3.66 -8.89 9.14
C LYS A 13 4.73 -8.70 8.08
N GLU A 14 5.84 -8.10 8.46
CA GLU A 14 6.96 -7.86 7.56
C GLU A 14 7.85 -9.11 7.47
N LEU A 15 8.14 -9.55 6.24
CA LEU A 15 9.07 -10.65 5.96
C LEU A 15 10.47 -10.13 5.58
N TRP A 16 10.53 -8.95 4.97
CA TRP A 16 11.79 -8.34 4.53
C TRP A 16 11.65 -6.82 4.39
N HIS A 17 12.69 -6.10 4.82
CA HIS A 17 12.75 -4.63 4.82
C HIS A 17 12.94 -3.98 3.44
N GLY A 18 13.07 -4.80 2.38
CA GLY A 18 13.09 -4.33 1.00
C GLY A 18 14.46 -3.81 0.51
N TRP A 19 14.45 -3.10 -0.61
CA TRP A 19 15.67 -2.79 -1.37
C TRP A 19 16.63 -1.82 -0.67
N GLY A 20 16.12 -0.86 0.10
CA GLY A 20 16.95 0.07 0.87
C GLY A 20 17.80 -0.67 1.91
N TYR A 21 17.17 -1.60 2.63
CA TYR A 21 17.83 -2.45 3.61
C TYR A 21 18.80 -3.43 2.95
N ALA A 22 18.36 -4.11 1.88
CA ALA A 22 19.19 -5.09 1.16
C ALA A 22 20.49 -4.48 0.60
N LYS A 23 20.47 -3.20 0.18
CA LYS A 23 21.69 -2.49 -0.26
C LYS A 23 22.74 -2.38 0.85
N GLN A 24 22.30 -2.21 2.09
CA GLN A 24 23.17 -2.12 3.27
C GLN A 24 23.53 -3.50 3.84
N HIS A 25 22.67 -4.50 3.64
CA HIS A 25 22.76 -5.85 4.20
C HIS A 25 22.88 -6.91 3.09
N ARG A 26 23.77 -6.69 2.12
CA ARG A 26 23.89 -7.57 0.94
C ARG A 26 24.19 -9.03 1.28
N LYS A 27 24.99 -9.30 2.31
CA LYS A 27 25.34 -10.67 2.71
C LYS A 27 24.10 -11.45 3.16
N GLU A 28 23.30 -10.87 4.04
CA GLU A 28 22.05 -11.44 4.52
C GLU A 28 21.07 -11.68 3.37
N PHE A 29 20.97 -10.74 2.42
CA PHE A 29 20.15 -10.94 1.22
C PHE A 29 20.58 -12.17 0.42
N PHE A 30 21.88 -12.33 0.15
CA PHE A 30 22.38 -13.49 -0.61
C PHE A 30 22.27 -14.80 0.16
N GLU A 31 22.39 -14.78 1.49
CA GLU A 31 22.18 -15.95 2.35
C GLU A 31 20.72 -16.45 2.32
N HIS A 32 19.76 -15.53 2.12
CA HIS A 32 18.33 -15.82 2.08
C HIS A 32 17.68 -15.64 0.70
N GLU A 33 18.48 -15.53 -0.37
CA GLU A 33 18.02 -15.11 -1.69
C GLU A 33 16.86 -15.98 -2.20
N GLU A 34 17.01 -17.30 -2.13
CA GLU A 34 15.99 -18.23 -2.60
C GLU A 34 14.65 -18.03 -1.89
N GLN A 35 14.70 -17.88 -0.55
CA GLN A 35 13.50 -17.66 0.27
C GLN A 35 12.87 -16.30 -0.01
N ILE A 36 13.68 -15.24 -0.16
CA ILE A 36 13.19 -13.90 -0.49
C ILE A 36 12.53 -13.91 -1.87
N MET A 37 13.11 -14.59 -2.85
CA MET A 37 12.53 -14.71 -4.20
C MET A 37 11.20 -15.47 -4.21
N GLN A 38 11.05 -16.52 -3.39
CA GLN A 38 9.78 -17.21 -3.21
C GLN A 38 8.70 -16.27 -2.65
N PHE A 39 9.03 -15.48 -1.62
CA PHE A 39 8.08 -14.52 -1.06
C PHE A 39 7.71 -13.41 -2.04
N ILE A 40 8.66 -12.91 -2.83
CA ILE A 40 8.40 -11.91 -3.89
C ILE A 40 7.41 -12.47 -4.91
N ASN A 41 7.59 -13.71 -5.36
CA ASN A 41 6.67 -14.32 -6.33
C ASN A 41 5.24 -14.42 -5.78
N ILE A 42 5.08 -14.86 -4.54
CA ILE A 42 3.77 -14.92 -3.87
C ILE A 42 3.14 -13.51 -3.74
N GLU A 43 3.93 -12.51 -3.36
CA GLU A 43 3.47 -11.11 -3.27
C GLU A 43 3.01 -10.57 -4.64
N LEU A 44 3.78 -10.82 -5.70
CA LEU A 44 3.46 -10.41 -7.07
C LEU A 44 2.20 -11.10 -7.61
N GLU A 45 2.01 -12.39 -7.33
CA GLU A 45 0.80 -13.14 -7.72
C GLU A 45 -0.47 -12.63 -7.02
N ALA A 46 -0.33 -12.16 -5.78
CA ALA A 46 -1.43 -11.57 -5.01
C ALA A 46 -1.71 -10.11 -5.40
N PHE A 47 -0.73 -9.41 -5.96
CA PHE A 47 -0.83 -7.99 -6.26
C PHE A 47 -1.87 -7.70 -7.36
N ARG A 48 -2.59 -6.58 -7.22
CA ARG A 48 -3.57 -6.11 -8.22
C ARG A 48 -3.31 -4.64 -8.50
N LEU A 49 -3.12 -4.31 -9.77
CA LEU A 49 -2.90 -2.95 -10.25
C LEU A 49 -4.20 -2.36 -10.80
N PHE A 50 -4.61 -1.22 -10.25
CA PHE A 50 -5.73 -0.44 -10.74
C PHE A 50 -5.22 0.88 -11.30
N ILE A 51 -5.62 1.22 -12.52
CA ILE A 51 -5.15 2.43 -13.21
C ILE A 51 -6.37 3.29 -13.53
N ALA A 52 -6.31 4.56 -13.12
CA ALA A 52 -7.28 5.58 -13.50
C ALA A 52 -6.54 6.72 -14.24
N LEU A 53 -7.09 7.14 -15.37
CA LEU A 53 -6.54 8.26 -16.14
C LEU A 53 -7.11 9.57 -15.59
N GLU A 54 -6.24 10.44 -15.09
CA GLU A 54 -6.55 11.80 -14.68
C GLU A 54 -5.34 12.68 -14.95
N ASP A 55 -5.46 13.59 -15.92
CA ASP A 55 -4.35 14.41 -16.39
C ASP A 55 -4.07 15.60 -15.46
N ASP A 56 -5.06 16.03 -14.68
CA ASP A 56 -4.90 17.12 -13.72
C ASP A 56 -4.13 16.66 -12.48
N ARG A 57 -2.94 17.25 -12.28
CA ARG A 57 -2.08 16.96 -11.14
C ARG A 57 -2.77 17.22 -9.81
N ARG A 58 -3.50 18.33 -9.67
CA ARG A 58 -4.14 18.70 -8.40
C ARG A 58 -5.27 17.74 -8.08
N LYS A 59 -6.02 17.26 -9.08
CA LYS A 59 -7.01 16.20 -8.88
C LYS A 59 -6.36 14.90 -8.45
N ARG A 60 -5.26 14.46 -9.07
CA ARG A 60 -4.51 13.26 -8.64
C ARG A 60 -4.09 13.32 -7.18
N GLU A 61 -3.43 14.42 -6.76
CA GLU A 61 -3.00 14.62 -5.36
C GLU A 61 -4.18 14.53 -4.38
N ARG A 62 -5.34 15.05 -4.77
CA ARG A 62 -6.54 15.06 -3.92
C ARG A 62 -7.27 13.72 -3.89
N ILE A 63 -7.23 12.95 -4.98
CA ILE A 63 -7.72 11.57 -5.03
C ILE A 63 -6.86 10.69 -4.11
N GLU A 64 -5.54 10.77 -4.24
CA GLU A 64 -4.57 10.08 -3.38
C GLU A 64 -4.80 10.42 -1.90
N PHE A 65 -4.90 11.71 -1.56
CA PHE A 65 -5.22 12.14 -0.20
C PHE A 65 -6.55 11.56 0.29
N ALA A 66 -7.62 11.63 -0.51
CA ALA A 66 -8.95 11.17 -0.09
C ALA A 66 -8.99 9.66 0.16
N ILE A 67 -8.30 8.88 -0.66
CA ILE A 67 -8.13 7.44 -0.49
C ILE A 67 -7.39 7.16 0.81
N MET A 68 -6.21 7.74 0.98
CA MET A 68 -5.33 7.44 2.11
C MET A 68 -5.91 7.93 3.44
N HIS A 69 -6.51 9.12 3.45
CA HIS A 69 -7.23 9.63 4.62
C HIS A 69 -8.40 8.73 5.01
N HIS A 70 -9.09 8.12 4.04
CA HIS A 70 -10.14 7.15 4.34
C HIS A 70 -9.58 5.87 4.97
N ILE A 71 -8.45 5.36 4.44
CA ILE A 71 -7.76 4.18 4.97
C ILE A 71 -7.27 4.43 6.40
N TYR A 72 -6.56 5.53 6.65
CA TYR A 72 -6.04 5.87 7.98
C TYR A 72 -7.12 6.10 9.03
N GLY A 73 -8.31 6.54 8.60
CA GLY A 73 -9.47 6.71 9.49
C GLY A 73 -10.28 5.43 9.71
N ALA A 74 -9.97 4.35 8.98
CA ALA A 74 -10.67 3.09 9.10
C ALA A 74 -10.26 2.38 10.41
N LYS A 75 -11.17 1.59 11.01
CA LYS A 75 -10.93 0.86 12.27
C LYS A 75 -10.61 -0.61 12.06
N GLN A 76 -10.67 -1.05 10.81
CA GLN A 76 -10.46 -2.43 10.42
C GLN A 76 -8.96 -2.71 10.35
N SER A 77 -8.52 -3.90 10.76
CA SER A 77 -7.10 -4.29 10.81
C SER A 77 -6.33 -4.01 9.51
N TRP A 78 -6.99 -4.13 8.35
CA TRP A 78 -6.38 -3.85 7.05
C TRP A 78 -5.91 -2.40 6.87
N SER A 79 -6.38 -1.43 7.67
CA SER A 79 -5.88 -0.05 7.60
C SER A 79 -4.40 0.04 7.93
N ASP A 80 -3.93 -0.85 8.81
CA ASP A 80 -2.54 -0.85 9.31
C ASP A 80 -1.57 -1.49 8.31
N LEU A 81 -2.08 -2.03 7.20
CA LEU A 81 -1.23 -2.58 6.14
C LEU A 81 -0.55 -1.49 5.32
N VAL A 82 -1.17 -0.32 5.21
CA VAL A 82 -0.62 0.80 4.44
C VAL A 82 0.38 1.59 5.30
N ASP A 83 1.47 2.03 4.68
CA ASP A 83 2.47 2.83 5.38
C ASP A 83 1.95 4.25 5.63
N GLY A 84 2.07 4.74 6.87
CA GLY A 84 1.53 6.03 7.31
C GLY A 84 2.34 7.25 6.86
N GLN A 85 3.50 7.07 6.24
CA GLN A 85 4.47 8.14 5.99
C GLN A 85 4.33 8.85 4.63
N MET A 86 3.18 8.73 3.96
CA MET A 86 2.96 9.40 2.67
C MET A 86 2.84 10.93 2.81
N ALA A 87 3.48 11.67 1.90
CA ALA A 87 3.43 13.13 1.85
C ALA A 87 2.13 13.62 1.20
N LEU A 88 0.99 13.41 1.88
CA LEU A 88 -0.34 13.67 1.32
C LEU A 88 -0.70 15.15 1.35
N ARG A 89 -1.39 15.63 0.30
CA ARG A 89 -1.84 17.02 0.17
C ARG A 89 -3.36 17.13 0.20
N GLY A 90 -3.90 17.55 1.34
CA GLY A 90 -5.32 17.77 1.55
C GLY A 90 -5.93 18.88 0.67
N ARG A 91 -7.25 19.04 0.78
CA ARG A 91 -7.99 20.09 0.04
C ARG A 91 -7.75 21.49 0.62
N ALA A 92 -7.81 22.50 -0.24
CA ALA A 92 -8.07 23.88 0.17
C ALA A 92 -9.57 24.11 0.40
N ASN A 93 -9.92 25.17 1.12
CA ASN A 93 -11.31 25.50 1.46
C ASN A 93 -12.17 25.86 0.22
N SER A 94 -11.54 26.34 -0.85
CA SER A 94 -12.20 26.67 -2.12
C SER A 94 -12.46 25.44 -3.01
N GLU A 95 -11.93 24.27 -2.66
CA GLU A 95 -11.99 23.09 -3.50
C GLU A 95 -13.16 22.16 -3.12
N ILE A 96 -13.87 21.66 -4.14
CA ILE A 96 -15.01 20.72 -4.01
C ILE A 96 -14.53 19.42 -3.36
N PRO A 97 -15.08 18.96 -2.23
CA PRO A 97 -14.65 17.72 -1.57
C PRO A 97 -14.60 16.50 -2.50
N VAL A 98 -13.56 15.67 -2.35
CA VAL A 98 -13.50 14.33 -2.96
C VAL A 98 -13.98 13.32 -1.92
N LYS A 99 -14.92 12.46 -2.31
CA LYS A 99 -15.42 11.36 -1.47
C LYS A 99 -14.91 10.05 -2.02
N ALA A 100 -14.14 9.32 -1.21
CA ALA A 100 -13.75 7.95 -1.50
C ALA A 100 -14.77 6.98 -0.85
N THR A 101 -15.23 6.00 -1.62
CA THR A 101 -16.08 4.91 -1.13
C THR A 101 -15.58 3.60 -1.70
N ASN A 102 -15.38 2.60 -0.84
CA ASN A 102 -15.04 1.26 -1.27
C ASN A 102 -16.33 0.44 -1.44
N VAL A 103 -16.65 0.06 -2.68
CA VAL A 103 -17.78 -0.82 -3.01
C VAL A 103 -17.19 -2.02 -3.75
N SER A 104 -16.88 -3.07 -3.01
CA SER A 104 -16.25 -4.26 -3.53
C SER A 104 -16.69 -5.48 -2.72
N GLU A 105 -16.95 -6.59 -3.40
CA GLU A 105 -17.16 -7.90 -2.76
C GLU A 105 -15.85 -8.46 -2.18
N TYR A 106 -14.70 -7.95 -2.66
CA TYR A 106 -13.37 -8.30 -2.20
C TYR A 106 -12.82 -7.22 -1.26
N LYS A 107 -12.18 -7.65 -0.17
CA LYS A 107 -11.50 -6.76 0.76
C LYS A 107 -10.26 -6.19 0.08
N ILE A 108 -10.19 -4.87 -0.05
CA ILE A 108 -8.99 -4.16 -0.51
C ILE A 108 -8.12 -3.92 0.73
N PHE A 109 -6.96 -4.55 0.75
CA PHE A 109 -6.07 -4.58 1.92
C PHE A 109 -5.08 -3.41 1.97
N GLY A 110 -5.07 -2.56 0.94
CA GLY A 110 -4.21 -1.39 0.86
C GLY A 110 -4.17 -0.89 -0.58
N LEU A 111 -3.86 0.40 -0.73
CA LEU A 111 -3.46 0.97 -2.00
C LEU A 111 -1.99 1.39 -1.84
N PRO A 112 -1.14 1.14 -2.86
CA PRO A 112 0.25 1.58 -2.83
C PRO A 112 0.38 3.10 -2.85
#